data_AF-A0A919F456-F1
#
_entry.id   AF-A0A919F456-F1
#
_cell.length_a   1.000
_cell.length_b   1.000
_cell.length_c   1.000
_cell.angle_alpha   90.00
_cell.angle_beta   90.00
_cell.angle_gamma   90.00
#
_symmetry.space_group_name_H-M   'P 1'
#
loop_
_entity.id
_entity.type
_entity.pdbx_description
1 polymer ?
#
loop_
_entity_poly.entity_id
_entity_poly.type
_entity_poly.pdbx_seq_one_letter_code
_entity_poly.pdbx_strand_id
1 'polypeptide(L)'
;MKQARDRDPAVAVDVCLADASRADHTLMAHHAHAMTQAGAGVIILADTVGAQLPAACRDMFTEVRAAAGDDVVLGSHVHNDLGLGLANTPQALACGVRVVSASWLGTAERAGMVATEQLLFLLTQHATDLIGPGATPWWTSPDLTRLPGIACMVAQETGVPLSVTTPIFGTGVNTISTGTPFVHPQLFQPLDPQEVHGIEPSVILTHLASTRVVAAVAARLGHSLDRDQTRAALNWAKNRAYATGQAVINDAAGAAYLDGLTHATSRTLS
;
A
#
# COMPACT_ATOMS: atom_id res chain seq x y z
N MET A 1 0.38 34.32 -11.20
CA MET A 1 -1.05 34.32 -10.78
C MET A 1 -1.86 35.39 -11.51
N LYS A 2 -1.58 36.69 -11.31
CA LYS A 2 -2.32 37.79 -11.98
C LYS A 2 -2.45 37.60 -13.50
N GLN A 3 -1.34 37.35 -14.20
CA GLN A 3 -1.36 37.09 -15.65
C GLN A 3 -2.23 35.89 -16.07
N ALA A 4 -2.35 34.85 -15.23
CA ALA A 4 -3.18 33.69 -15.54
C ALA A 4 -4.67 34.02 -15.36
N ARG A 5 -5.02 34.71 -14.27
CA ARG A 5 -6.40 35.16 -13.99
C ARG A 5 -6.89 36.26 -14.93
N ASP A 6 -6.00 37.14 -15.37
CA ASP A 6 -6.31 38.19 -16.36
C ASP A 6 -6.69 37.59 -17.74
N ARG A 7 -6.27 36.34 -18.02
CA ARG A 7 -6.66 35.61 -19.25
C ARG A 7 -8.04 34.98 -19.13
N ASP A 8 -8.33 34.37 -17.99
CA ASP A 8 -9.63 33.77 -17.70
C ASP A 8 -9.89 33.76 -16.17
N PRO A 9 -10.90 34.51 -15.68
CA PRO A 9 -11.22 34.54 -14.26
C PRO A 9 -11.79 33.23 -13.71
N ALA A 10 -12.20 32.28 -14.57
CA ALA A 10 -12.68 30.97 -14.16
C ALA A 10 -11.54 29.96 -13.86
N VAL A 11 -10.31 30.27 -14.25
CA VAL A 11 -9.15 29.40 -14.01
C VAL A 11 -8.67 29.54 -12.57
N ALA A 12 -8.82 28.48 -11.78
CA ALA A 12 -8.18 28.37 -10.47
C ALA A 12 -6.66 28.28 -10.62
N VAL A 13 -5.93 28.92 -9.72
CA VAL A 13 -4.46 28.92 -9.71
C VAL A 13 -3.97 28.49 -8.35
N ASP A 14 -3.30 27.34 -8.30
CA ASP A 14 -2.63 26.85 -7.11
C ASP A 14 -1.13 27.17 -7.17
N VAL A 15 -0.49 27.26 -6.00
CA VAL A 15 0.96 27.48 -5.89
C VAL A 15 1.59 26.35 -5.11
N CYS A 16 2.63 25.74 -5.66
CA CYS A 16 3.46 24.81 -4.94
C CYS A 16 4.73 25.51 -4.45
N LEU A 17 4.96 25.46 -3.14
CA LEU A 17 6.21 25.88 -2.50
C LEU A 17 7.15 24.68 -2.48
N ALA A 18 8.07 24.65 -3.44
CA ALA A 18 9.10 23.62 -3.52
C ALA A 18 10.00 23.67 -2.28
N ASP A 19 10.36 22.49 -1.79
CA ASP A 19 11.26 22.32 -0.64
C ASP A 19 10.79 23.01 0.65
N ALA A 20 9.47 23.10 0.84
CA ALA A 20 8.84 23.67 2.02
C ALA A 20 9.36 23.03 3.33
N SER A 21 9.66 21.73 3.29
CA SER A 21 10.15 20.95 4.44
C SER A 21 11.44 21.48 5.10
N ARG A 22 12.21 22.32 4.40
CA ARG A 22 13.49 22.87 4.87
C ARG A 22 13.51 24.41 4.90
N ALA A 23 12.39 25.04 4.55
CA ALA A 23 12.27 26.48 4.48
C ALA A 23 11.93 27.08 5.86
N ASP A 24 12.11 28.39 6.01
CA ASP A 24 11.63 29.12 7.18
C ASP A 24 10.09 29.16 7.18
N HIS A 25 9.48 28.54 8.19
CA HIS A 25 8.02 28.39 8.27
C HIS A 25 7.28 29.73 8.42
N THR A 26 7.90 30.73 9.07
CA THR A 26 7.31 32.06 9.25
C THR A 26 7.26 32.79 7.91
N LEU A 27 8.37 32.75 7.16
CA LEU A 27 8.45 33.32 5.83
C LEU A 27 7.48 32.63 4.86
N MET A 28 7.38 31.30 4.93
CA MET A 28 6.41 30.53 4.14
C MET A 28 4.98 30.93 4.47
N ALA A 29 4.62 31.07 5.75
CA ALA A 29 3.28 31.46 6.15
C ALA A 29 2.90 32.86 5.64
N HIS A 30 3.81 33.82 5.75
CA HIS A 30 3.61 35.16 5.21
C HIS A 30 3.39 35.15 3.70
N HIS A 31 4.19 34.36 2.96
CA HIS A 31 4.01 34.22 1.52
C HIS A 31 2.75 33.46 1.14
N ALA A 32 2.37 32.41 1.87
CA ALA A 32 1.14 31.67 1.67
C ALA A 32 -0.08 32.60 1.79
N HIS A 33 -0.14 33.39 2.86
CA HIS A 33 -1.17 34.40 3.06
C HIS A 33 -1.20 35.42 1.91
N ALA A 34 -0.06 36.02 1.57
CA ALA A 34 0.01 37.01 0.50
C ALA A 34 -0.41 36.46 -0.87
N MET A 35 -0.08 35.20 -1.17
CA MET A 35 -0.49 34.52 -2.41
C MET A 35 -1.99 34.23 -2.42
N THR A 36 -2.57 33.79 -1.30
CA THR A 36 -4.02 33.63 -1.15
C THR A 36 -4.75 34.96 -1.36
N GLN A 37 -4.27 36.05 -0.77
CA GLN A 37 -4.84 37.40 -1.00
C GLN A 37 -4.71 37.87 -2.46
N ALA A 38 -3.69 37.39 -3.19
CA ALA A 38 -3.55 37.62 -4.62
C ALA A 38 -4.46 36.73 -5.50
N GLY A 39 -5.23 35.83 -4.89
CA GLY A 39 -6.18 34.93 -5.54
C GLY A 39 -5.65 33.52 -5.81
N ALA A 40 -4.67 33.04 -5.04
CA ALA A 40 -4.33 31.62 -5.01
C ALA A 40 -5.48 30.79 -4.44
N GLY A 41 -5.78 29.65 -5.09
CA GLY A 41 -6.74 28.67 -4.58
C GLY A 41 -6.13 27.87 -3.44
N VAL A 42 -5.11 27.07 -3.75
CA VAL A 42 -4.39 26.22 -2.80
C VAL A 42 -2.91 26.57 -2.75
N ILE A 43 -2.35 26.63 -1.54
CA ILE A 43 -0.90 26.71 -1.29
C ILE A 43 -0.40 25.32 -0.89
N ILE A 44 0.32 24.67 -1.78
CA ILE A 44 0.83 23.31 -1.61
C ILE A 44 2.23 23.39 -0.99
N LEU A 45 2.42 22.75 0.17
CA LEU A 45 3.72 22.61 0.82
C LEU A 45 4.34 21.28 0.39
N ALA A 46 5.52 21.35 -0.22
CA ALA A 46 6.20 20.17 -0.75
C ALA A 46 7.37 19.70 0.12
N ASP A 47 7.36 18.43 0.51
CA ASP A 47 8.61 17.70 0.80
C ASP A 47 9.18 17.20 -0.53
N THR A 48 9.89 18.08 -1.23
CA THR A 48 10.45 17.81 -2.55
C THR A 48 11.56 16.76 -2.49
N VAL A 49 12.30 16.67 -1.39
CA VAL A 49 13.42 15.73 -1.23
C VAL A 49 12.94 14.35 -0.77
N GLY A 50 11.81 14.25 -0.07
CA GLY A 50 11.26 12.98 0.41
C GLY A 50 11.95 12.46 1.67
N ALA A 51 12.49 13.36 2.49
CA ALA A 51 13.26 13.03 3.69
C ALA A 51 12.68 13.59 4.99
N GLN A 52 11.51 14.26 4.93
CA GLN A 52 10.90 14.83 6.12
C GLN A 52 10.37 13.72 7.05
N LEU A 53 10.65 13.85 8.35
CA LEU A 53 10.10 12.95 9.37
C LEU A 53 8.64 13.30 9.69
N PRO A 54 7.79 12.33 10.08
CA PRO A 54 6.37 12.59 10.35
C PRO A 54 6.11 13.69 11.38
N ALA A 55 6.87 13.74 12.48
CA ALA A 55 6.73 14.80 13.47
C ALA A 55 7.04 16.18 12.86
N ALA A 56 8.14 16.30 12.12
CA ALA A 56 8.52 17.54 11.44
C ALA A 56 7.51 17.96 10.36
N CYS A 57 6.87 17.00 9.68
CA CYS A 57 5.76 17.27 8.76
C CYS A 57 4.58 17.90 9.50
N ARG A 58 4.19 17.34 10.65
CA ARG A 58 3.12 17.90 11.50
C ARG A 58 3.47 19.31 11.98
N ASP A 59 4.70 19.52 12.44
CA ASP A 59 5.16 20.80 12.96
C ASP A 59 5.10 21.87 11.86
N MET A 60 5.62 21.57 10.66
CA MET A 60 5.55 22.46 9.49
C MET A 60 4.10 22.88 9.19
N PHE A 61 3.17 21.93 9.05
CA PHE A 61 1.78 22.27 8.75
C PHE A 61 1.10 23.03 9.89
N THR A 62 1.42 22.72 11.14
CA THR A 62 0.88 23.41 12.33
C THR A 62 1.35 24.86 12.37
N GLU A 63 2.65 25.09 12.24
CA GLU A 63 3.25 26.43 12.30
C GLU A 63 2.80 27.30 11.13
N VAL A 64 2.83 26.76 9.91
CA VAL A 64 2.39 27.51 8.73
C VAL A 64 0.91 27.84 8.82
N ARG A 65 0.05 26.90 9.24
CA ARG A 65 -1.38 27.15 9.45
C ARG A 65 -1.61 28.28 10.45
N ALA A 66 -0.97 28.20 11.62
CA ALA A 66 -1.16 29.16 12.70
C ALA A 66 -0.74 30.59 12.29
N ALA A 67 0.31 30.72 11.48
CA ALA A 67 0.81 32.03 11.05
C ALA A 67 0.17 32.56 9.76
N ALA A 68 -0.32 31.69 8.85
CA ALA A 68 -0.86 32.10 7.55
C ALA A 68 -2.33 32.54 7.61
N GLY A 69 -3.08 32.09 8.62
CA GLY A 69 -4.50 32.40 8.78
C GLY A 69 -5.43 31.33 8.22
N ASP A 70 -6.70 31.40 8.65
CA ASP A 70 -7.73 30.39 8.35
C ASP A 70 -8.25 30.47 6.91
N ASP A 71 -8.05 31.59 6.22
CA ASP A 71 -8.43 31.80 4.82
C ASP A 71 -7.52 31.07 3.82
N VAL A 72 -6.31 30.68 4.26
CA VAL A 72 -5.34 29.99 3.41
C VAL A 72 -5.69 28.50 3.30
N VAL A 73 -5.95 28.01 2.08
CA VAL A 73 -6.12 26.57 1.86
C VAL A 73 -4.74 25.93 1.64
N LEU A 74 -4.31 25.09 2.58
CA LEU A 74 -3.04 24.35 2.47
C LEU A 74 -3.25 23.00 1.80
N GLY A 75 -2.31 22.64 0.92
CA GLY A 75 -2.18 21.33 0.29
C GLY A 75 -0.87 20.64 0.65
N SER A 76 -0.81 19.32 0.49
CA SER A 76 0.39 18.51 0.74
C SER A 76 0.90 17.83 -0.53
N HIS A 77 2.22 17.85 -0.71
CA HIS A 77 2.91 17.12 -1.78
C HIS A 77 4.18 16.50 -1.21
N VAL A 78 4.23 15.17 -1.05
CA VAL A 78 5.34 14.53 -0.32
C VAL A 78 5.98 13.42 -1.15
N HIS A 79 7.30 13.54 -1.36
CA HIS A 79 8.11 12.50 -1.98
C HIS A 79 8.44 11.37 -0.99
N ASN A 80 9.06 10.30 -1.50
CA ASN A 80 9.16 9.02 -0.78
C ASN A 80 10.59 8.46 -0.66
N ASP A 81 11.62 9.30 -0.77
CA ASP A 81 13.03 8.87 -0.74
C ASP A 81 13.43 8.11 0.53
N LEU A 82 12.84 8.41 1.69
CA LEU A 82 13.01 7.63 2.93
C LEU A 82 11.87 6.62 3.20
N GLY A 83 10.94 6.43 2.27
CA GLY A 83 9.77 5.57 2.46
C GLY A 83 8.69 6.15 3.40
N LEU A 84 8.74 7.47 3.66
CA LEU A 84 7.88 8.15 4.63
C LEU A 84 6.73 8.95 4.01
N GLY A 85 6.59 8.95 2.68
CA GLY A 85 5.57 9.76 1.99
C GLY A 85 4.16 9.48 2.52
N LEU A 86 3.75 8.20 2.53
CA LEU A 86 2.43 7.81 3.05
C LEU A 86 2.29 8.10 4.57
N ALA A 87 3.37 8.03 5.35
CA ALA A 87 3.33 8.32 6.79
C ALA A 87 3.22 9.82 7.08
N ASN A 88 3.75 10.67 6.19
CA ASN A 88 3.69 12.13 6.27
C ASN A 88 2.31 12.67 5.88
N THR A 89 1.59 12.03 4.96
CA THR A 89 0.26 12.49 4.52
C THR A 89 -0.76 12.61 5.67
N PRO A 90 -0.94 11.61 6.57
CA PRO A 90 -1.75 11.71 7.78
C PRO A 90 -1.41 12.90 8.69
N GLN A 91 -0.13 13.30 8.75
CA GLN A 91 0.31 14.41 9.59
C GLN A 91 -0.24 15.74 9.04
N ALA A 92 -0.22 15.91 7.73
CA ALA A 92 -0.85 17.04 7.06
C ALA A 92 -2.38 17.04 7.25
N LEU A 93 -3.03 15.89 7.06
CA LEU A 93 -4.48 15.73 7.22
C LEU A 93 -4.95 16.12 8.62
N ALA A 94 -4.19 15.72 9.65
CA ALA A 94 -4.46 16.05 11.05
C ALA A 94 -4.36 17.56 11.33
N CYS A 95 -3.60 18.32 10.53
CA CYS A 95 -3.51 19.78 10.59
C CYS A 95 -4.56 20.50 9.72
N GLY A 96 -5.60 19.79 9.29
CA GLY A 96 -6.72 20.34 8.52
C GLY A 96 -6.49 20.41 7.01
N VAL A 97 -5.39 19.86 6.48
CA VAL A 97 -5.18 19.76 5.03
C VAL A 97 -6.21 18.81 4.41
N ARG A 98 -6.78 19.20 3.26
CA ARG A 98 -7.77 18.39 2.51
C ARG A 98 -7.43 18.23 1.03
N VAL A 99 -6.30 18.79 0.59
CA VAL A 99 -5.75 18.62 -0.75
C VAL A 99 -4.41 17.90 -0.62
N VAL A 100 -4.31 16.69 -1.15
CA VAL A 100 -3.13 15.84 -1.02
C VAL A 100 -2.74 15.31 -2.40
N SER A 101 -1.46 15.39 -2.72
CA SER A 101 -0.92 14.87 -3.98
C SER A 101 -0.55 13.40 -3.82
N ALA A 102 -0.90 12.58 -4.81
CA ALA A 102 -0.50 11.19 -4.91
C ALA A 102 -0.38 10.78 -6.39
N SER A 103 0.29 9.67 -6.64
CA SER A 103 0.44 9.09 -7.98
C SER A 103 0.28 7.58 -7.94
N TRP A 104 -0.26 6.99 -9.00
CA TRP A 104 -0.42 5.54 -9.08
C TRP A 104 0.93 4.83 -9.03
N LEU A 105 0.99 3.73 -8.26
CA LEU A 105 2.23 3.00 -7.98
C LEU A 105 3.32 3.85 -7.32
N GLY A 106 2.94 5.02 -6.78
CA GLY A 106 3.87 6.01 -6.24
C GLY A 106 4.76 6.66 -7.29
N THR A 107 4.43 6.56 -8.58
CA THR A 107 5.30 7.00 -9.68
C THR A 107 5.52 8.50 -9.66
N ALA A 108 6.76 8.93 -9.45
CA ALA A 108 7.20 10.33 -9.56
C ALA A 108 8.74 10.35 -9.72
N GLU A 109 9.39 11.47 -9.44
CA GLU A 109 10.85 11.55 -9.43
C GLU A 109 11.48 10.59 -8.41
N ARG A 110 12.66 10.03 -8.73
CA ARG A 110 13.51 9.23 -7.82
C ARG A 110 12.78 8.01 -7.24
N ALA A 111 12.65 7.93 -5.92
CA ALA A 111 11.91 6.88 -5.21
C ALA A 111 10.38 7.08 -5.25
N GLY A 112 9.92 8.13 -5.94
CA GLY A 112 8.53 8.41 -6.15
C GLY A 112 7.90 9.27 -5.06
N MET A 113 6.59 9.09 -4.89
CA MET A 113 5.76 9.80 -3.94
C MET A 113 4.70 8.87 -3.34
N VAL A 114 3.76 9.43 -2.59
CA VAL A 114 2.59 8.69 -2.06
C VAL A 114 1.87 7.94 -3.18
N ALA A 115 1.69 6.63 -2.98
CA ALA A 115 0.92 5.79 -3.88
C ALA A 115 -0.59 6.02 -3.73
N THR A 116 -1.27 6.37 -4.83
CA THR A 116 -2.72 6.66 -4.84
C THR A 116 -3.54 5.52 -4.24
N GLU A 117 -3.26 4.29 -4.64
CA GLU A 117 -3.95 3.09 -4.15
C GLU A 117 -3.87 2.91 -2.62
N GLN A 118 -2.72 3.22 -2.02
CA GLN A 118 -2.49 3.05 -0.59
C GLN A 118 -3.18 4.18 0.18
N LEU A 119 -3.15 5.39 -0.37
CA LEU A 119 -3.85 6.53 0.21
C LEU A 119 -5.37 6.33 0.18
N LEU A 120 -5.93 5.85 -0.95
CA LEU A 120 -7.35 5.54 -1.05
C LEU A 120 -7.76 4.48 -0.03
N PHE A 121 -6.99 3.39 0.07
CA PHE A 121 -7.24 2.34 1.04
C PHE A 121 -7.19 2.88 2.49
N LEU A 122 -6.15 3.64 2.83
CA LEU A 122 -5.98 4.25 4.15
C LEU A 122 -7.17 5.14 4.50
N LEU A 123 -7.61 6.00 3.59
CA LEU A 123 -8.75 6.89 3.81
C LEU A 123 -10.06 6.10 3.94
N THR A 124 -10.27 5.02 3.18
CA THR A 124 -11.46 4.18 3.34
C THR A 124 -11.53 3.51 4.70
N GLN A 125 -10.41 3.05 5.24
CA GLN A 125 -10.38 2.35 6.53
C GLN A 125 -10.34 3.32 7.73
N HIS A 126 -9.69 4.49 7.58
CA HIS A 126 -9.31 5.33 8.70
C HIS A 126 -9.70 6.82 8.54
N ALA A 127 -10.61 7.18 7.63
CA ALA A 127 -11.04 8.58 7.50
C ALA A 127 -11.48 9.20 8.82
N THR A 128 -12.32 8.51 9.60
CA THR A 128 -12.79 9.02 10.90
C THR A 128 -11.64 9.34 11.84
N ASP A 129 -10.61 8.49 11.90
CA ASP A 129 -9.45 8.68 12.77
C ASP A 129 -8.53 9.81 12.26
N LEU A 130 -8.43 9.97 10.94
CA LEU A 130 -7.49 10.88 10.29
C LEU A 130 -8.04 12.31 10.12
N ILE A 131 -9.34 12.44 9.86
CA ILE A 131 -9.97 13.73 9.53
C ILE A 131 -11.20 14.07 10.37
N GLY A 132 -11.57 13.21 11.33
CA GLY A 132 -12.63 13.43 12.31
C GLY A 132 -13.97 12.76 11.96
N PRO A 133 -14.87 12.61 12.95
CA PRO A 133 -16.17 11.98 12.75
C PRO A 133 -17.07 12.81 11.83
N GLY A 134 -17.78 12.13 10.94
CA GLY A 134 -18.70 12.76 9.98
C GLY A 134 -18.01 13.48 8.80
N ALA A 135 -16.68 13.52 8.77
CA ALA A 135 -15.95 14.07 7.63
C ALA A 135 -16.02 13.11 6.44
N THR A 136 -16.34 13.65 5.25
CA THR A 136 -16.32 12.88 4.00
C THR A 136 -15.04 13.22 3.24
N PRO A 137 -14.06 12.31 3.12
CA PRO A 137 -12.79 12.57 2.46
C PRO A 137 -12.89 12.75 0.94
N TRP A 138 -14.04 12.45 0.34
CA TRP A 138 -14.27 12.48 -1.09
C TRP A 138 -15.65 13.05 -1.42
N TRP A 139 -15.80 13.62 -2.63
CA TRP A 139 -17.14 13.92 -3.17
C TRP A 139 -17.85 12.66 -3.67
N THR A 140 -17.09 11.66 -4.12
CA THR A 140 -17.59 10.36 -4.57
C THR A 140 -16.66 9.29 -4.05
N SER A 141 -17.22 8.30 -3.35
CA SER A 141 -16.43 7.21 -2.77
C SER A 141 -15.72 6.43 -3.86
N PRO A 142 -14.43 6.10 -3.68
CA PRO A 142 -13.73 5.22 -4.62
C PRO A 142 -14.32 3.82 -4.56
N ASP A 143 -14.28 3.13 -5.71
CA ASP A 143 -14.55 1.70 -5.81
C ASP A 143 -13.21 0.94 -5.69
N LEU A 144 -12.99 0.35 -4.50
CA LEU A 144 -11.72 -0.33 -4.19
C LEU A 144 -11.49 -1.59 -5.04
N THR A 145 -12.56 -2.19 -5.58
CA THR A 145 -12.46 -3.39 -6.45
C THR A 145 -11.72 -3.11 -7.75
N ARG A 146 -11.63 -1.83 -8.14
CA ARG A 146 -10.97 -1.40 -9.37
C ARG A 146 -9.48 -1.09 -9.20
N LEU A 147 -8.97 -0.99 -7.97
CA LEU A 147 -7.57 -0.64 -7.72
C LEU A 147 -6.58 -1.60 -8.40
N PRO A 148 -6.72 -2.94 -8.32
CA PRO A 148 -5.77 -3.85 -8.94
C PRO A 148 -5.74 -3.71 -10.47
N GLY A 149 -6.90 -3.53 -11.09
CA GLY A 149 -7.02 -3.33 -12.54
C GLY A 149 -6.34 -2.04 -13.00
N ILE A 150 -6.55 -0.94 -12.28
CA ILE A 150 -5.90 0.34 -12.60
C ILE A 150 -4.39 0.28 -12.38
N ALA A 151 -3.95 -0.30 -11.26
CA ALA A 151 -2.54 -0.54 -10.98
C ALA A 151 -1.86 -1.37 -12.10
N CYS A 152 -2.52 -2.40 -12.60
CA CYS A 152 -2.03 -3.22 -13.71
C CYS A 152 -1.89 -2.40 -15.01
N MET A 153 -2.89 -1.58 -15.35
CA MET A 153 -2.82 -0.70 -16.53
C MET A 153 -1.64 0.29 -16.42
N VAL A 154 -1.46 0.91 -15.25
CA VAL A 154 -0.34 1.84 -15.02
C VAL A 154 1.01 1.12 -15.08
N ALA A 155 1.12 -0.06 -14.48
CA ALA A 155 2.33 -0.88 -14.52
C ALA A 155 2.72 -1.26 -15.95
N GLN A 156 1.75 -1.63 -16.79
CA GLN A 156 1.97 -1.97 -18.20
C GLN A 156 2.47 -0.76 -19.00
N GLU A 157 1.91 0.42 -18.77
CA GLU A 157 2.26 1.63 -19.50
C GLU A 157 3.62 2.21 -19.05
N THR A 158 3.89 2.17 -17.74
CA THR A 158 5.08 2.81 -17.15
C THR A 158 6.28 1.87 -17.00
N GLY A 159 6.06 0.55 -17.06
CA GLY A 159 7.08 -0.46 -16.77
C GLY A 159 7.39 -0.65 -15.29
N VAL A 160 6.67 0.02 -14.37
CA VAL A 160 6.83 -0.17 -12.93
C VAL A 160 6.34 -1.56 -12.54
N PRO A 161 7.19 -2.44 -11.95
CA PRO A 161 6.80 -3.81 -11.66
C PRO A 161 5.83 -3.91 -10.47
N LEU A 162 4.80 -4.73 -10.62
CA LEU A 162 3.98 -5.19 -9.49
C LEU A 162 4.65 -6.39 -8.83
N SER A 163 4.80 -6.33 -7.51
CA SER A 163 5.48 -7.36 -6.71
C SER A 163 4.49 -8.14 -5.84
N VAL A 164 4.92 -9.31 -5.37
CA VAL A 164 4.16 -10.13 -4.41
C VAL A 164 3.84 -9.33 -3.14
N THR A 165 4.75 -8.45 -2.73
CA THR A 165 4.64 -7.63 -1.52
C THR A 165 4.11 -6.22 -1.80
N THR A 166 3.62 -5.94 -3.00
CA THR A 166 2.99 -4.63 -3.28
C THR A 166 1.82 -4.46 -2.32
N PRO A 167 1.79 -3.38 -1.52
CA PRO A 167 0.72 -3.19 -0.55
C PRO A 167 -0.67 -3.21 -1.21
N ILE A 168 -1.68 -3.62 -0.43
CA ILE A 168 -3.09 -3.65 -0.80
C ILE A 168 -3.49 -4.75 -1.79
N PHE A 169 -2.77 -4.91 -2.91
CA PHE A 169 -3.20 -5.81 -3.99
C PHE A 169 -2.09 -6.70 -4.59
N GLY A 170 -0.89 -6.69 -4.02
CA GLY A 170 0.14 -7.66 -4.41
C GLY A 170 -0.35 -9.09 -4.20
N THR A 171 0.07 -10.04 -5.03
CA THR A 171 -0.43 -11.43 -4.96
C THR A 171 -0.16 -12.11 -3.60
N GLY A 172 0.78 -11.58 -2.82
CA GLY A 172 1.08 -12.06 -1.47
C GLY A 172 0.04 -11.70 -0.41
N VAL A 173 -0.83 -10.70 -0.65
CA VAL A 173 -1.76 -10.19 0.38
C VAL A 173 -2.81 -11.23 0.80
N ASN A 174 -3.10 -12.21 -0.06
CA ASN A 174 -4.00 -13.33 0.25
C ASN A 174 -3.29 -14.70 0.30
N THR A 175 -2.01 -14.70 0.66
CA THR A 175 -1.22 -15.92 0.75
C THR A 175 -1.27 -16.53 2.16
N ILE A 176 -1.54 -17.83 2.25
CA ILE A 176 -1.55 -18.61 3.50
C ILE A 176 -0.33 -19.53 3.52
N SER A 177 0.58 -19.29 4.45
CA SER A 177 1.84 -20.07 4.59
C SER A 177 1.97 -20.80 5.94
N THR A 178 1.07 -20.52 6.89
CA THR A 178 1.06 -21.11 8.24
C THR A 178 -0.33 -21.65 8.59
N GLY A 179 -0.45 -22.36 9.72
CA GLY A 179 -1.71 -23.03 10.10
C GLY A 179 -2.80 -22.13 10.67
N THR A 180 -2.45 -20.97 11.24
CA THR A 180 -3.37 -20.08 11.96
C THR A 180 -4.33 -19.30 11.04
N PRO A 181 -3.90 -18.78 9.87
CA PRO A 181 -4.79 -18.09 8.95
C PRO A 181 -5.97 -18.95 8.44
N PHE A 182 -5.87 -20.28 8.48
CA PHE A 182 -7.00 -21.17 8.15
C PHE A 182 -8.16 -21.11 9.15
N VAL A 183 -7.87 -20.75 10.40
CA VAL A 183 -8.88 -20.75 11.49
C VAL A 183 -9.45 -19.36 11.69
N HIS A 184 -8.57 -18.36 11.64
CA HIS A 184 -8.92 -16.98 11.96
C HIS A 184 -8.29 -16.02 10.92
N PRO A 185 -8.77 -16.05 9.65
CA PRO A 185 -8.19 -15.23 8.58
C PRO A 185 -8.20 -13.73 8.90
N GLN A 186 -9.27 -13.26 9.56
CA GLN A 186 -9.46 -11.86 9.97
C GLN A 186 -8.38 -11.35 10.95
N LEU A 187 -7.64 -12.21 11.64
CA LEU A 187 -6.52 -11.78 12.49
C LEU A 187 -5.27 -11.38 11.69
N PHE A 188 -5.20 -11.74 10.41
CA PHE A 188 -4.01 -11.58 9.57
C PHE A 188 -4.24 -10.68 8.37
N GLN A 189 -5.46 -10.17 8.19
CA GLN A 189 -5.87 -9.41 7.02
C GLN A 189 -6.55 -8.12 7.47
N PRO A 190 -6.07 -6.93 7.03
CA PRO A 190 -6.74 -5.67 7.34
C PRO A 190 -8.13 -5.59 6.71
N LEU A 191 -8.34 -6.27 5.58
CA LEU A 191 -9.63 -6.55 4.97
C LEU A 191 -9.54 -7.83 4.12
N ASP A 192 -10.68 -8.41 3.75
CA ASP A 192 -10.74 -9.59 2.89
C ASP A 192 -10.30 -9.24 1.45
N PRO A 193 -9.13 -9.72 0.96
CA PRO A 193 -8.66 -9.38 -0.38
C PRO A 193 -9.49 -10.00 -1.50
N GLN A 194 -10.20 -11.09 -1.24
CA GLN A 194 -11.09 -11.70 -2.24
C GLN A 194 -12.34 -10.83 -2.41
N GLU A 195 -12.98 -10.43 -1.32
CA GLU A 195 -14.17 -9.57 -1.37
C GLU A 195 -13.87 -8.18 -1.95
N VAL A 196 -12.74 -7.58 -1.55
CA VAL A 196 -12.44 -6.19 -1.90
C VAL A 196 -11.65 -6.05 -3.19
N HIS A 197 -10.78 -7.02 -3.54
CA HIS A 197 -9.88 -6.91 -4.70
C HIS A 197 -10.00 -8.08 -5.69
N GLY A 198 -10.83 -9.09 -5.42
CA GLY A 198 -10.93 -10.30 -6.25
C GLY A 198 -9.66 -11.16 -6.23
N ILE A 199 -8.82 -11.01 -5.21
CA ILE A 199 -7.57 -11.79 -5.08
C ILE A 199 -7.90 -13.08 -4.35
N GLU A 200 -7.84 -14.20 -5.07
CA GLU A 200 -8.13 -15.52 -4.51
C GLU A 200 -7.09 -15.96 -3.45
N PRO A 201 -7.51 -16.62 -2.36
CA PRO A 201 -6.58 -17.19 -1.39
C PRO A 201 -5.66 -18.25 -2.02
N SER A 202 -4.37 -18.19 -1.70
CA SER A 202 -3.40 -19.19 -2.16
C SER A 202 -2.62 -19.78 -1.00
N VAL A 203 -2.68 -21.11 -0.84
CA VAL A 203 -1.89 -21.83 0.16
C VAL A 203 -0.52 -22.18 -0.44
N ILE A 204 0.54 -21.62 0.12
CA ILE A 204 1.91 -21.88 -0.33
C ILE A 204 2.65 -22.82 0.62
N LEU A 205 3.47 -23.69 0.02
CA LEU A 205 4.32 -24.58 0.78
C LEU A 205 5.67 -23.91 1.08
N THR A 206 6.00 -23.78 2.36
CA THR A 206 7.26 -23.18 2.83
C THR A 206 7.88 -24.01 3.95
N HIS A 207 9.10 -23.68 4.36
CA HIS A 207 9.74 -24.25 5.55
C HIS A 207 8.96 -24.02 6.86
N LEU A 208 8.06 -23.03 6.91
CA LEU A 208 7.19 -22.74 8.05
C LEU A 208 5.85 -23.49 8.01
N ALA A 209 5.65 -24.35 7.00
CA ALA A 209 4.41 -25.09 6.83
C ALA A 209 4.06 -25.91 8.09
N SER A 210 2.77 -25.95 8.39
CA SER A 210 2.20 -26.88 9.36
C SER A 210 1.67 -28.13 8.64
N THR A 211 1.32 -29.18 9.39
CA THR A 211 0.63 -30.36 8.82
C THR A 211 -0.64 -29.97 8.07
N ARG A 212 -1.36 -28.94 8.53
CA ARG A 212 -2.55 -28.40 7.85
C ARG A 212 -2.21 -27.74 6.52
N VAL A 213 -1.13 -26.97 6.45
CA VAL A 213 -0.64 -26.37 5.19
C VAL A 213 -0.28 -27.47 4.20
N VAL A 214 0.49 -28.49 4.64
CA VAL A 214 0.88 -29.62 3.80
C VAL A 214 -0.34 -30.36 3.27
N ALA A 215 -1.32 -30.66 4.12
CA ALA A 215 -2.56 -31.32 3.72
C ALA A 215 -3.37 -30.46 2.72
N ALA A 216 -3.47 -29.15 2.94
CA ALA A 216 -4.18 -28.23 2.06
C ALA A 216 -3.50 -28.10 0.69
N VAL A 217 -2.17 -27.99 0.64
CA VAL A 217 -1.40 -27.98 -0.61
C VAL A 217 -1.54 -29.33 -1.33
N ALA A 218 -1.43 -30.44 -0.60
CA ALA A 218 -1.58 -31.77 -1.18
C ALA A 218 -2.97 -31.95 -1.82
N ALA A 219 -4.04 -31.57 -1.11
CA ALA A 219 -5.40 -31.62 -1.64
C ALA A 219 -5.58 -30.72 -2.87
N ARG A 220 -5.03 -29.50 -2.85
CA ARG A 220 -5.02 -28.58 -4.01
C ARG A 220 -4.29 -29.17 -5.22
N LEU A 221 -3.25 -29.97 -4.99
CA LEU A 221 -2.50 -30.68 -6.03
C LEU A 221 -3.08 -32.07 -6.38
N GLY A 222 -4.23 -32.45 -5.81
CA GLY A 222 -4.93 -33.70 -6.14
C GLY A 222 -4.54 -34.92 -5.31
N HIS A 223 -3.82 -34.75 -4.20
CA HIS A 223 -3.40 -35.84 -3.31
C HIS A 223 -4.18 -35.86 -1.99
N SER A 224 -4.53 -37.06 -1.53
CA SER A 224 -4.98 -37.31 -0.16
C SER A 224 -3.86 -37.99 0.61
N LEU A 225 -3.43 -37.39 1.72
CA LEU A 225 -2.31 -37.90 2.53
C LEU A 225 -2.81 -38.45 3.86
N ASP A 226 -2.29 -39.60 4.25
CA ASP A 226 -2.41 -40.09 5.62
C ASP A 226 -1.49 -39.30 6.60
N ARG A 227 -1.51 -39.70 7.87
CA ARG A 227 -0.74 -39.03 8.93
C ARG A 227 0.78 -39.13 8.72
N ASP A 228 1.26 -40.27 8.26
CA ASP A 228 2.69 -40.52 8.07
C ASP A 228 3.20 -39.87 6.79
N GLN A 229 2.43 -39.93 5.72
CA GLN A 229 2.68 -39.20 4.48
C GLN A 229 2.70 -37.69 4.72
N THR A 230 1.74 -37.15 5.47
CA THR A 230 1.72 -35.73 5.84
C THR A 230 2.99 -35.34 6.61
N ARG A 231 3.43 -36.18 7.56
CA ARG A 231 4.67 -35.94 8.32
C ARG A 231 5.92 -36.06 7.45
N ALA A 232 5.96 -37.01 6.52
CA ALA A 232 7.06 -37.16 5.57
C ALA A 232 7.17 -35.95 4.64
N ALA A 233 6.05 -35.50 4.06
CA ALA A 233 5.99 -34.30 3.23
C ALA A 233 6.37 -33.03 3.97
N LEU A 234 5.96 -32.88 5.24
CA LEU A 234 6.38 -31.78 6.09
C LEU A 234 7.90 -31.77 6.31
N ASN A 235 8.50 -32.91 6.64
CA ASN A 235 9.95 -33.02 6.85
C ASN A 235 10.73 -32.75 5.56
N TRP A 236 10.26 -33.29 4.45
CA TRP A 236 10.85 -33.03 3.13
C TRP A 236 10.81 -31.54 2.78
N ALA A 237 9.66 -30.87 2.96
CA ALA A 237 9.52 -29.45 2.67
C ALA A 237 10.52 -28.59 3.45
N LYS A 238 10.69 -28.89 4.75
CA LYS A 238 11.68 -28.22 5.61
C LYS A 238 13.11 -28.47 5.13
N ASN A 239 13.48 -29.73 4.92
CA ASN A 239 14.84 -30.10 4.54
C ASN A 239 15.22 -29.54 3.16
N ARG A 240 14.30 -29.56 2.20
CA ARG A 240 14.50 -28.98 0.87
C ARG A 240 14.83 -27.50 0.96
N ALA A 241 14.03 -26.73 1.71
CA ALA A 241 14.23 -25.29 1.83
C ALA A 241 15.61 -24.94 2.42
N TYR A 242 16.08 -25.70 3.42
CA TYR A 242 17.43 -25.54 3.97
C TYR A 242 18.52 -25.93 2.97
N ALA A 243 18.34 -27.02 2.23
CA ALA A 243 19.34 -27.50 1.29
C ALA A 243 19.47 -26.62 0.04
N THR A 244 18.37 -26.04 -0.46
CA THR A 244 18.36 -25.23 -1.68
C THR A 244 18.48 -23.73 -1.40
N GLY A 245 18.30 -23.29 -0.15
CA GLY A 245 18.15 -21.87 0.18
C GLY A 245 16.86 -21.23 -0.34
N GLN A 246 15.91 -22.02 -0.87
CA GLN A 246 14.63 -21.53 -1.38
C GLN A 246 13.51 -21.77 -0.38
N ALA A 247 13.03 -20.69 0.24
CA ALA A 247 12.02 -20.77 1.29
C ALA A 247 10.64 -21.22 0.80
N VAL A 248 10.27 -20.87 -0.45
CA VAL A 248 9.00 -21.22 -1.09
C VAL A 248 9.23 -22.39 -2.04
N ILE A 249 8.41 -23.43 -1.89
CA ILE A 249 8.41 -24.59 -2.78
C ILE A 249 7.30 -24.38 -3.81
N ASN A 250 7.67 -24.33 -5.09
CA ASN A 250 6.70 -24.21 -6.17
C ASN A 250 5.86 -25.48 -6.32
N ASP A 251 4.67 -25.34 -6.88
CA ASP A 251 3.69 -26.42 -7.01
C ASP A 251 4.23 -27.60 -7.84
N ALA A 252 5.07 -27.35 -8.85
CA ALA A 252 5.67 -28.43 -9.66
C ALA A 252 6.60 -29.34 -8.84
N ALA A 253 7.46 -28.75 -8.00
CA ALA A 253 8.35 -29.51 -7.12
C ALA A 253 7.56 -30.22 -6.00
N GLY A 254 6.50 -29.57 -5.50
CA GLY A 254 5.57 -30.16 -4.53
C GLY A 254 4.88 -31.39 -5.09
N ALA A 255 4.25 -31.25 -6.26
CA ALA A 255 3.54 -32.33 -6.96
C ALA A 255 4.47 -33.52 -7.24
N ALA A 256 5.65 -33.28 -7.82
CA ALA A 256 6.60 -34.35 -8.13
C ALA A 256 7.01 -35.19 -6.90
N TYR A 257 7.16 -34.56 -5.73
CA TYR A 257 7.44 -35.29 -4.49
C TYR A 257 6.21 -36.05 -3.99
N LEU A 258 5.03 -35.42 -4.02
CA LEU A 258 3.78 -36.03 -3.57
C LEU A 258 3.38 -37.23 -4.44
N ASP A 259 3.55 -37.15 -5.76
CA ASP A 259 3.37 -38.26 -6.70
C ASP A 259 4.18 -39.49 -6.24
N GLY A 260 5.47 -39.31 -5.99
CA GLY A 260 6.35 -40.38 -5.51
C GLY A 260 5.92 -40.94 -4.16
N LEU A 261 5.49 -40.06 -3.25
CA LEU A 261 5.05 -40.45 -1.90
C LEU A 261 3.73 -41.21 -1.90
N THR A 262 2.77 -40.84 -2.75
CA THR A 262 1.45 -41.50 -2.82
C THR A 262 1.45 -42.75 -3.68
N HIS A 263 2.28 -42.80 -4.74
CA HIS A 263 2.39 -44.01 -5.59
C HIS A 263 3.18 -45.14 -4.93
N ALA A 264 4.15 -44.83 -4.06
CA ALA A 264 4.93 -45.85 -3.34
C ALA A 264 4.05 -46.73 -2.44
N THR A 265 3.02 -46.18 -1.80
CA THR A 265 2.13 -46.91 -0.89
C THR A 265 1.11 -47.80 -1.60
N SER A 266 0.71 -47.45 -2.84
CA SER A 266 -0.25 -48.25 -3.61
C SER A 266 0.34 -49.56 -4.15
N ARG A 267 1.68 -49.70 -4.20
CA ARG A 267 2.37 -50.91 -4.64
C ARG A 267 2.67 -51.91 -3.51
N THR A 268 2.61 -51.48 -2.25
CA THR A 268 2.83 -52.35 -1.08
C THR A 268 1.55 -53.06 -0.61
N LEU A 269 0.40 -52.70 -1.17
CA LEU A 269 -0.93 -53.26 -0.85
C LEU A 269 -1.51 -54.14 -1.98
N SER A 270 -0.75 -54.42 -3.04
CA SER A 270 -1.08 -55.38 -4.11
C SER A 270 -0.15 -56.58 -4.07
#